data_AF-A0A9D7JSE6-F1
#
_entry.id   AF-A0A9D7JSE6-F1
#
_cell.length_a   1.000
_cell.length_b   1.000
_cell.length_c   1.000
_cell.angle_alpha   90.00
_cell.angle_beta   90.00
_cell.angle_gamma   90.00
#
_symmetry.space_group_name_H-M   'P 1'
#
loop_
_entity.id
_entity.type
_entity.pdbx_description
1 polymer ?
#
loop_
_entity_poly.entity_id
_entity_poly.type
_entity_poly.pdbx_seq_one_letter_code
_entity_poly.pdbx_strand_id
1 'polypeptide(L)'
;MQWDRDSSLQAGLPQGMEIYYNHQPLEGAPFRGYFAKIDLLDKKLDFDVDTTQGRRLTPSQFYDRLDSPLLVINGTFFSFVTNQNLNTVIGHGKQLAFGPTTIKGSGRDSLYYYHPLRSALGISRHRKADVAWLFADSTRRKPYAFQQAHLVIKNELSTISIHEHLADITKAHQRDFNKKWRVKTAIGGGPCLSRMARYISPIGKKECL
;
A
#
# COMPACT_ATOMS: atom_id res chain seq x y z
N MET A 1 -7.49 -14.48 -18.99
CA MET A 1 -6.16 -13.84 -18.99
C MET A 1 -5.13 -14.90 -18.63
N GLN A 2 -4.18 -15.17 -19.53
CA GLN A 2 -3.19 -16.24 -19.37
C GLN A 2 -1.86 -15.64 -18.90
N TRP A 3 -1.22 -16.29 -17.92
CA TRP A 3 0.08 -15.90 -17.37
C TRP A 3 1.07 -17.02 -17.67
N ASP A 4 2.07 -16.72 -18.49
CA ASP A 4 3.03 -17.71 -18.96
C ASP A 4 4.25 -17.75 -18.04
N ARG A 5 4.69 -18.97 -17.73
CA ARG A 5 5.91 -19.23 -16.96
C ARG A 5 7.07 -19.48 -17.94
N ASP A 6 7.63 -18.39 -18.45
CA ASP A 6 8.77 -18.44 -19.37
C ASP A 6 10.03 -18.94 -18.64
N SER A 7 10.70 -19.96 -19.19
CA SER A 7 11.92 -20.56 -18.62
C SER A 7 13.08 -19.57 -18.58
N SER A 8 13.16 -18.63 -19.53
CA SER A 8 14.19 -17.58 -19.56
C SER A 8 14.08 -16.64 -18.36
N LEU A 9 12.86 -16.34 -17.92
CA LEU A 9 12.59 -15.52 -16.74
C LEU A 9 12.77 -16.30 -15.42
N GLN A 10 12.81 -17.63 -15.48
CA GLN A 10 13.08 -18.45 -14.28
C GLN A 10 14.58 -18.64 -14.03
N ALA A 11 15.41 -18.51 -15.07
CA ALA A 11 16.82 -18.81 -14.99
C ALA A 11 17.51 -17.93 -13.93
N GLY A 12 18.15 -18.57 -12.95
CA GLY A 12 18.88 -17.89 -11.87
C GLY A 12 18.03 -17.41 -10.70
N LEU A 13 16.70 -17.58 -10.72
CA LEU A 13 15.86 -17.27 -9.57
C LEU A 13 16.06 -18.31 -8.45
N PRO A 14 16.13 -17.89 -7.18
CA PRO A 14 16.19 -18.81 -6.05
C PRO A 14 14.87 -19.57 -5.90
N GLN A 15 14.92 -20.69 -5.16
CA GLN A 15 13.72 -21.36 -4.68
C GLN A 15 12.80 -20.36 -3.96
N GLY A 16 11.50 -20.52 -4.13
CA GLY A 16 10.49 -19.65 -3.52
C GLY A 16 10.19 -18.37 -4.31
N MET A 17 10.85 -18.14 -5.45
CA MET A 17 10.49 -17.04 -6.36
C MET A 17 10.19 -17.56 -7.76
N GLU A 18 9.08 -17.12 -8.33
CA GLU A 18 8.65 -17.42 -9.69
C GLU A 18 8.19 -16.11 -10.36
N ILE A 19 8.55 -15.91 -11.64
CA ILE A 19 8.10 -14.78 -12.44
C ILE A 19 7.21 -15.28 -13.58
N TYR A 20 6.09 -14.63 -13.80
CA TYR A 20 5.16 -14.89 -14.89
C TYR A 20 5.07 -13.66 -15.78
N TYR A 21 4.85 -13.88 -17.07
CA TYR A 21 4.72 -12.82 -18.07
C TYR A 21 3.43 -12.97 -18.85
N ASN A 22 2.85 -11.85 -19.26
CA ASN A 22 1.69 -11.81 -20.13
C ASN A 22 1.88 -10.68 -21.15
N HIS A 23 1.62 -10.98 -22.41
CA HIS A 23 1.62 -10.02 -23.51
C HIS A 23 0.35 -10.08 -24.38
N GLN A 24 -0.66 -10.83 -23.92
CA GLN A 24 -1.95 -10.93 -24.57
C GLN A 24 -2.69 -9.60 -24.43
N PRO A 25 -3.36 -9.12 -25.49
CA PRO A 25 -4.16 -7.91 -25.40
C PRO A 25 -5.18 -7.96 -24.26
N LEU A 26 -5.33 -6.84 -23.55
CA LEU A 26 -6.33 -6.66 -22.52
C LEU A 26 -7.43 -5.74 -23.10
N GLU A 27 -8.64 -6.26 -23.23
CA GLU A 27 -9.78 -5.52 -23.81
C GLU A 27 -9.48 -4.93 -25.20
N GLY A 28 -8.73 -5.68 -26.03
CA GLY A 28 -8.34 -5.27 -27.38
C GLY A 28 -7.14 -4.31 -27.43
N ALA A 29 -6.66 -3.80 -26.29
CA ALA A 29 -5.49 -2.95 -26.23
C ALA A 29 -4.20 -3.78 -26.04
N PRO A 30 -3.07 -3.39 -26.67
CA PRO A 30 -1.77 -3.99 -26.38
C PRO A 30 -1.45 -3.92 -24.89
N PHE A 31 -1.09 -5.06 -24.30
CA PHE A 31 -0.76 -5.16 -22.89
C PHE A 31 0.52 -5.97 -22.71
N ARG A 32 1.37 -5.56 -21.77
CA ARG A 32 2.51 -6.33 -21.28
C ARG A 32 2.56 -6.20 -19.77
N GLY A 33 2.67 -7.33 -19.08
CA GLY A 33 2.66 -7.37 -17.62
C GLY A 33 3.55 -8.49 -17.09
N TYR A 34 4.08 -8.27 -15.90
CA TYR A 34 4.83 -9.25 -15.13
C TYR A 34 4.12 -9.50 -13.80
N PHE A 35 4.14 -10.74 -13.35
CA PHE A 35 3.61 -11.15 -12.05
C PHE A 35 4.67 -11.95 -11.31
N ALA A 36 5.04 -11.48 -10.11
CA ALA A 36 5.98 -12.16 -9.25
C ALA A 36 5.22 -12.91 -8.16
N LYS A 37 5.47 -14.21 -8.04
CA LYS A 37 5.00 -15.06 -6.95
C LYS A 37 6.19 -15.36 -6.05
N ILE A 38 6.10 -14.96 -4.79
CA ILE A 38 7.19 -15.08 -3.83
C ILE A 38 6.69 -15.77 -2.56
N ASP A 39 7.38 -16.82 -2.13
CA ASP A 39 7.08 -17.54 -0.91
C ASP A 39 7.46 -16.70 0.31
N LEU A 40 6.42 -16.19 0.98
CA LEU A 40 6.59 -15.46 2.21
C LEU A 40 7.14 -16.32 3.33
N LEU A 41 7.20 -17.65 3.28
CA LEU A 41 7.76 -18.46 4.36
C LEU A 41 9.23 -18.82 4.14
N ASP A 42 9.78 -18.64 2.94
CA ASP A 42 11.20 -18.87 2.67
C ASP A 42 12.05 -17.81 3.37
N LYS A 43 12.75 -18.21 4.44
CA LYS A 43 13.59 -17.31 5.25
C LYS A 43 14.81 -16.77 4.51
N LYS A 44 15.17 -17.30 3.34
CA LYS A 44 16.26 -16.78 2.50
C LYS A 44 15.83 -15.57 1.68
N LEU A 45 14.53 -15.34 1.52
CA LEU A 45 13.98 -14.21 0.77
C LEU A 45 13.62 -13.09 1.74
N ASP A 46 14.32 -11.96 1.67
CA ASP A 46 14.02 -10.79 2.48
C ASP A 46 13.13 -9.78 1.75
N PHE A 47 12.25 -9.15 2.53
CA PHE A 47 11.37 -8.08 2.05
C PHE A 47 11.69 -6.82 2.83
N ASP A 48 12.00 -5.76 2.10
CA ASP A 48 12.27 -4.45 2.68
C ASP A 48 11.71 -3.32 1.81
N VAL A 49 11.75 -2.12 2.38
CA VAL A 49 11.38 -0.88 1.70
C VAL A 49 12.47 0.15 1.92
N ASP A 50 12.74 0.95 0.89
CA ASP A 50 13.49 2.19 1.04
C ASP A 50 12.59 3.36 0.66
N THR A 51 12.87 4.51 1.28
CA THR A 51 12.25 5.78 0.92
C THR A 51 13.27 6.62 0.19
N THR A 52 12.78 7.49 -0.69
CA THR A 52 13.70 8.35 -1.40
C THR A 52 14.33 9.40 -0.50
N GLN A 53 13.81 9.68 0.71
CA GLN A 53 14.32 10.70 1.63
C GLN A 53 14.59 12.05 0.92
N GLY A 54 13.68 12.47 0.03
CA GLY A 54 13.84 13.69 -0.78
C GLY A 54 14.61 13.51 -2.09
N ARG A 55 15.05 12.29 -2.42
CA ARG A 55 15.65 11.93 -3.72
C ARG A 55 14.57 11.48 -4.71
N ARG A 56 14.96 11.23 -5.96
CA ARG A 56 14.08 10.60 -6.96
C ARG A 56 14.89 9.58 -7.75
N LEU A 57 15.06 8.40 -7.15
CA LEU A 57 15.78 7.29 -7.76
C LEU A 57 14.81 6.44 -8.59
N THR A 58 15.26 5.97 -9.75
CA THR A 58 14.56 4.94 -10.53
C THR A 58 14.71 3.57 -9.86
N PRO A 59 13.87 2.58 -10.19
CA PRO A 59 14.06 1.20 -9.71
C PRO A 59 15.45 0.64 -10.00
N SER A 60 16.02 0.93 -11.18
CA SER A 60 17.40 0.52 -11.52
C SER A 60 18.45 1.20 -10.63
N GLN A 61 18.30 2.48 -10.33
CA GLN A 61 19.21 3.16 -9.39
C GLN A 61 19.10 2.62 -7.96
N PHE A 62 17.91 2.18 -7.54
CA PHE A 62 17.75 1.45 -6.28
C PHE A 62 18.38 0.05 -6.35
N TYR A 63 18.26 -0.65 -7.47
CA TYR A 63 18.89 -1.95 -7.67
C TYR A 63 20.41 -1.85 -7.47
N ASP A 64 21.06 -0.90 -8.14
CA ASP A 64 22.51 -0.70 -8.03
C ASP A 64 22.90 -0.29 -6.60
N ARG A 65 22.16 0.65 -6.00
CA ARG A 65 22.45 1.16 -4.65
C ARG A 65 22.27 0.11 -3.55
N LEU A 66 21.35 -0.84 -3.74
CA LEU A 66 21.04 -1.89 -2.78
C LEU A 66 21.84 -3.18 -3.03
N ASP A 67 22.92 -3.09 -3.80
CA ASP A 67 23.82 -4.21 -4.11
C ASP A 67 23.08 -5.37 -4.82
N SER A 68 22.34 -5.03 -5.87
CA SER A 68 21.71 -5.98 -6.80
C SER A 68 20.70 -6.95 -6.14
N PRO A 69 19.63 -6.45 -5.46
CA PRO A 69 18.59 -7.30 -4.89
C PRO A 69 17.81 -8.05 -5.98
N LEU A 70 17.16 -9.17 -5.64
CA LEU A 70 16.43 -10.01 -6.62
C LEU A 70 15.36 -9.26 -7.43
N LEU A 71 14.67 -8.29 -6.81
CA LEU A 71 13.58 -7.54 -7.43
C LEU A 71 13.45 -6.16 -6.77
N VAL A 72 13.31 -5.14 -7.59
CA VAL A 72 12.93 -3.79 -7.17
C VAL A 72 11.71 -3.35 -7.97
N ILE A 73 10.67 -2.91 -7.28
CA ILE A 73 9.47 -2.31 -7.87
C ILE A 73 9.22 -0.94 -7.26
N ASN A 74 8.63 -0.03 -8.04
CA ASN A 74 8.09 1.18 -7.46
C ASN A 74 6.95 0.82 -6.50
N GLY A 75 6.91 1.48 -5.34
CA GLY A 75 5.89 1.23 -4.33
C GLY A 75 4.84 2.33 -4.25
N THR A 76 5.12 3.33 -3.43
CA THR A 76 4.16 4.34 -3.01
C THR A 76 4.14 5.60 -3.90
N PHE A 77 3.16 6.48 -3.69
CA PHE A 77 3.10 7.78 -4.35
C PHE A 77 4.00 8.80 -3.65
N PHE A 78 4.47 9.79 -4.41
CA PHE A 78 5.28 10.89 -3.90
C PHE A 78 4.95 12.20 -4.63
N SER A 79 5.26 13.33 -4.00
CA SER A 79 5.13 14.65 -4.59
C SER A 79 6.26 14.89 -5.58
N PHE A 80 5.94 15.24 -6.83
CA PHE A 80 6.94 15.67 -7.81
C PHE A 80 7.55 17.05 -7.48
N VAL A 81 6.88 17.83 -6.63
CA VAL A 81 7.35 19.17 -6.22
C VAL A 81 8.33 19.06 -5.06
N THR A 82 8.03 18.23 -4.06
CA THR A 82 8.80 18.16 -2.81
C THR A 82 9.59 16.86 -2.65
N ASN A 83 9.42 15.88 -3.55
CA ASN A 83 9.96 14.52 -3.45
C ASN A 83 9.60 13.78 -2.15
N GLN A 84 8.55 14.23 -1.45
CA GLN A 84 8.08 13.60 -0.23
C GLN A 84 7.06 12.50 -0.53
N ASN A 85 7.14 11.41 0.23
CA ASN A 85 6.15 10.33 0.19
C ASN A 85 4.74 10.84 0.57
N LEU A 86 3.72 10.37 -0.15
CA LEU A 86 2.32 10.74 0.05
C LEU A 86 1.48 9.62 0.69
N ASN A 87 2.10 8.49 1.04
CA ASN A 87 1.47 7.45 1.84
C ASN A 87 2.42 6.96 2.92
N THR A 88 1.86 6.12 3.80
CA THR A 88 2.62 5.47 4.87
C THR A 88 3.70 4.56 4.30
N VAL A 89 4.91 4.66 4.83
CA VAL A 89 5.97 3.68 4.61
C VAL A 89 6.47 3.24 5.97
N ILE A 90 6.58 1.92 6.18
CA ILE A 90 7.12 1.34 7.40
C ILE A 90 8.32 0.50 7.03
N GLY A 91 9.50 0.82 7.55
CA GLY A 91 10.72 0.05 7.40
C GLY A 91 11.25 -0.36 8.76
N HIS A 92 11.72 -1.60 8.90
CA HIS A 92 12.18 -2.18 10.17
C HIS A 92 11.22 -1.97 11.37
N GLY A 93 9.92 -1.92 11.11
CA GLY A 93 8.85 -1.73 12.09
C GLY A 93 8.71 -0.30 12.62
N LYS A 94 9.32 0.68 11.95
CA LYS A 94 9.21 2.11 12.23
C LYS A 94 8.54 2.82 11.05
N GLN A 95 7.65 3.75 11.33
CA GLN A 95 7.08 4.63 10.32
C GLN A 95 8.18 5.56 9.77
N LEU A 96 8.50 5.41 8.49
CA LEU A 96 9.48 6.23 7.76
C LEU A 96 8.82 7.42 7.06
N ALA A 97 7.57 7.24 6.64
CA ALA A 97 6.76 8.28 6.03
C ALA A 97 5.28 8.08 6.37
N PHE A 98 4.50 9.13 6.25
CA PHE A 98 3.04 9.13 6.37
C PHE A 98 2.48 10.11 5.33
N GLY A 99 1.29 9.80 4.82
CA GLY A 99 0.58 10.68 3.90
C GLY A 99 -0.24 11.75 4.61
N PRO A 100 -0.78 12.74 3.88
CA PRO A 100 -1.77 13.65 4.45
C PRO A 100 -2.99 12.86 4.93
N THR A 101 -3.35 13.06 6.19
CA THR A 101 -4.55 12.50 6.83
C THR A 101 -5.82 13.29 6.53
N THR A 102 -5.64 14.48 5.92
CA THR A 102 -6.74 15.41 5.60
C THR A 102 -6.53 15.98 4.21
N ILE A 103 -7.62 16.10 3.45
CA ILE A 103 -7.66 16.68 2.11
C ILE A 103 -8.69 17.79 2.11
N LYS A 104 -8.29 19.02 1.71
CA LYS A 104 -9.23 20.13 1.57
C LYS A 104 -10.13 19.91 0.35
N GLY A 105 -11.43 20.12 0.52
CA GLY A 105 -12.39 20.08 -0.58
C GLY A 105 -12.20 21.25 -1.55
N SER A 106 -12.80 21.13 -2.73
CA SER A 106 -12.73 22.15 -3.78
C SER A 106 -14.11 22.44 -4.36
N GLY A 107 -14.27 23.59 -5.01
CA GLY A 107 -15.55 24.03 -5.57
C GLY A 107 -16.64 24.14 -4.50
N ARG A 108 -17.75 23.41 -4.69
CA ARG A 108 -18.89 23.37 -3.76
C ARG A 108 -18.52 22.82 -2.37
N ASP A 109 -17.42 22.06 -2.29
CA ASP A 109 -16.93 21.47 -1.05
C ASP A 109 -15.78 22.25 -0.42
N SER A 110 -15.54 23.50 -0.86
CA SER A 110 -14.41 24.33 -0.39
C SER A 110 -14.41 24.63 1.11
N LEU A 111 -15.56 24.53 1.78
CA LEU A 111 -15.73 24.67 3.23
C LEU A 111 -15.44 23.38 4.01
N TYR A 112 -15.25 22.25 3.33
CA TYR A 112 -15.10 20.95 3.96
C TYR A 112 -13.69 20.37 3.79
N TYR A 113 -13.38 19.47 4.71
CA TYR A 113 -12.21 18.63 4.72
C TYR A 113 -12.63 17.16 4.73
N TYR A 114 -11.82 16.33 4.08
CA TYR A 114 -12.01 14.90 3.97
C TYR A 114 -10.89 14.20 4.73
N HIS A 115 -11.23 13.23 5.56
CA HIS A 115 -10.27 12.46 6.34
C HIS A 115 -10.26 10.98 5.94
N PRO A 116 -9.63 10.64 4.80
CA PRO A 116 -9.58 9.27 4.33
C PRO A 116 -8.56 8.45 5.13
N LEU A 117 -8.90 7.21 5.43
CA LEU A 117 -7.88 6.21 5.74
C LEU A 117 -7.32 5.65 4.44
N ARG A 118 -6.00 5.54 4.34
CA ARG A 118 -5.32 4.98 3.16
C ARG A 118 -4.93 3.53 3.42
N SER A 119 -5.09 2.70 2.40
CA SER A 119 -4.73 1.29 2.51
C SER A 119 -3.21 1.09 2.45
N ALA A 120 -2.72 0.05 3.10
CA ALA A 120 -1.33 -0.37 3.05
C ALA A 120 -1.22 -1.88 3.06
N LEU A 121 -0.25 -2.38 2.31
CA LEU A 121 0.21 -3.78 2.33
C LEU A 121 1.44 -3.85 3.23
N GLY A 122 1.44 -4.76 4.20
CA GLY A 122 2.57 -4.96 5.09
C GLY A 122 2.88 -6.43 5.34
N ILE A 123 4.14 -6.70 5.66
CA ILE A 123 4.66 -8.03 6.01
C ILE A 123 5.18 -7.94 7.45
N SER A 124 4.68 -8.81 8.32
CA SER A 124 5.09 -8.89 9.73
C SER A 124 6.46 -9.55 9.92
N ARG A 125 7.02 -9.44 11.13
CA ARG A 125 8.26 -10.15 11.50
C ARG A 125 8.13 -11.67 11.41
N HIS A 126 6.91 -12.20 11.51
CA HIS A 126 6.60 -13.62 11.33
C HIS A 126 6.22 -13.95 9.89
N ARG A 127 6.55 -13.06 8.95
CA ARG A 127 6.35 -13.22 7.50
C ARG A 127 4.89 -13.46 7.08
N LYS A 128 3.93 -13.03 7.91
CA LYS A 128 2.52 -12.92 7.55
C LYS A 128 2.27 -11.58 6.85
N ALA A 129 1.71 -11.63 5.65
CA ALA A 129 1.20 -10.46 4.94
C ALA A 129 -0.16 -10.03 5.50
N ASP A 130 -0.41 -8.73 5.50
CA ASP A 130 -1.66 -8.11 5.95
C ASP A 130 -1.98 -6.85 5.14
N VAL A 131 -3.26 -6.54 5.01
CA VAL A 131 -3.75 -5.32 4.37
C VAL A 131 -4.68 -4.59 5.32
N ALA A 132 -4.35 -3.33 5.62
CA ALA A 132 -5.10 -2.50 6.55
C ALA A 132 -5.30 -1.08 6.02
N TRP A 133 -6.35 -0.42 6.50
CA TRP A 133 -6.54 1.01 6.37
C TRP A 133 -5.89 1.72 7.55
N LEU A 134 -5.05 2.70 7.26
CA LEU A 134 -4.19 3.29 8.28
C LEU A 134 -4.62 4.70 8.65
N PHE A 135 -4.66 4.95 9.95
CA PHE A 135 -4.54 6.29 10.50
C PHE A 135 -3.08 6.47 10.95
N ALA A 136 -2.33 7.27 10.19
CA ALA A 136 -0.90 7.48 10.34
C ALA A 136 -0.59 8.97 10.38
N ASP A 137 0.06 9.44 11.44
CA ASP A 137 0.49 10.83 11.60
C ASP A 137 1.92 10.88 12.15
N SER A 138 2.49 12.08 12.25
CA SER A 138 3.82 12.31 12.83
C SER A 138 3.90 12.07 14.34
N THR A 139 2.77 12.02 15.04
CA THR A 139 2.74 11.98 16.51
C THR A 139 3.07 10.59 17.06
N ARG A 140 3.10 9.56 16.20
CA ARG A 140 3.27 8.16 16.60
C ARG A 140 4.31 7.41 15.78
N ARG A 141 4.99 6.50 16.46
CA ARG A 141 5.96 5.58 15.83
C ARG A 141 5.31 4.49 14.97
N LYS A 142 4.03 4.18 15.22
CA LYS A 142 3.27 3.14 14.52
C LYS A 142 1.86 3.64 14.23
N PRO A 143 1.33 3.37 13.04
CA PRO A 143 -0.03 3.76 12.70
C PRO A 143 -1.03 2.86 13.42
N TYR A 144 -2.23 3.41 13.55
CA TYR A 144 -3.42 2.63 13.82
C TYR A 144 -3.87 1.92 12.55
N ALA A 145 -4.28 0.67 12.69
CA ALA A 145 -4.77 -0.13 11.58
C ALA A 145 -6.22 -0.51 11.78
N PHE A 146 -6.97 -0.41 10.70
CA PHE A 146 -8.34 -0.84 10.59
C PHE A 146 -8.40 -1.99 9.61
N GLN A 147 -9.00 -3.08 10.06
CA GLN A 147 -9.23 -4.27 9.27
C GLN A 147 -10.56 -4.18 8.52
N GLN A 148 -11.12 -3.02 8.22
CA GLN A 148 -12.16 -2.86 7.20
C GLN A 148 -12.03 -1.49 6.55
N ALA A 149 -12.58 -1.33 5.35
CA ALA A 149 -12.69 -0.02 4.73
C ALA A 149 -13.68 0.83 5.53
N HIS A 150 -13.33 2.09 5.79
CA HIS A 150 -14.20 3.04 6.45
C HIS A 150 -14.68 4.09 5.46
N LEU A 151 -15.89 4.62 5.71
CA LEU A 151 -16.36 5.80 5.01
C LEU A 151 -15.42 6.96 5.31
N VAL A 152 -15.19 7.80 4.30
CA VAL A 152 -14.41 9.02 4.46
C VAL A 152 -15.22 9.99 5.32
N ILE A 153 -14.65 10.44 6.43
CA ILE A 153 -15.27 11.47 7.26
C ILE A 153 -15.14 12.81 6.53
N LYS A 154 -16.24 13.54 6.42
CA LYS A 154 -16.33 14.88 5.83
C LYS A 154 -16.87 15.86 6.87
N ASN A 155 -16.11 16.89 7.20
CA ASN A 155 -16.51 17.92 8.16
C ASN A 155 -15.79 19.25 7.85
N GLU A 156 -15.97 20.28 8.69
CA GLU A 156 -15.35 21.60 8.51
C GLU A 156 -13.96 21.71 9.19
N LEU A 157 -13.49 20.64 9.83
CA LEU A 157 -12.27 20.62 10.62
C LEU A 157 -11.06 20.29 9.74
N SER A 158 -10.04 21.14 9.78
CA SER A 158 -8.79 20.93 9.00
C SER A 158 -7.93 19.78 9.52
N THR A 159 -8.28 19.20 10.67
CA THR A 159 -7.57 18.10 11.33
C THR A 159 -8.57 17.20 12.03
N ILE A 160 -8.24 15.92 12.16
CA ILE A 160 -9.02 14.95 12.92
C ILE A 160 -8.10 14.10 13.80
N SER A 161 -8.55 13.82 15.02
CA SER A 161 -7.92 12.90 15.94
C SER A 161 -8.38 11.46 15.69
N ILE A 162 -7.59 10.49 16.18
CA ILE A 162 -8.05 9.09 16.18
C ILE A 162 -9.32 8.89 17.02
N HIS A 163 -9.55 9.71 18.05
CA HIS A 163 -10.74 9.58 18.90
C HIS A 163 -12.00 9.94 18.16
N GLU A 164 -11.97 11.04 17.39
CA GLU A 164 -13.06 11.41 16.48
C GLU A 164 -13.26 10.33 15.41
N HIS A 165 -12.15 9.82 14.83
CA HIS A 165 -12.24 8.73 13.87
C HIS A 165 -12.91 7.48 14.46
N LEU A 166 -12.62 7.12 15.72
CA LEU A 166 -13.24 5.97 16.38
C LEU A 166 -14.69 6.20 16.80
N ALA A 167 -15.08 7.45 17.05
CA ALA A 167 -16.46 7.82 17.41
C ALA A 167 -17.41 7.65 16.22
N ASP A 168 -16.95 8.01 15.01
CA ASP A 168 -17.73 7.84 13.76
C ASP A 168 -17.79 6.38 13.26
N ILE A 169 -17.02 5.49 13.88
CA ILE A 169 -17.00 4.07 13.54
C ILE A 169 -18.02 3.30 14.39
N THR A 170 -18.91 2.56 13.72
CA THR A 170 -19.90 1.70 14.38
C THR A 170 -19.23 0.67 15.31
N LYS A 171 -19.92 0.26 16.39
CA LYS A 171 -19.41 -0.75 17.34
C LYS A 171 -18.95 -2.06 16.67
N ALA A 172 -19.55 -2.45 15.54
CA ALA A 172 -19.15 -3.63 14.79
C ALA A 172 -17.74 -3.47 14.19
N HIS A 173 -17.45 -2.31 13.60
CA HIS A 173 -16.17 -2.00 12.99
C HIS A 173 -15.08 -1.64 14.01
N GLN A 174 -15.45 -1.26 15.24
CA GLN A 174 -14.47 -1.09 16.32
C GLN A 174 -13.73 -2.38 16.68
N ARG A 175 -14.29 -3.56 16.37
CA ARG A 175 -13.61 -4.86 16.57
C ARG A 175 -12.46 -5.08 15.58
N ASP A 176 -12.49 -4.40 14.45
CA ASP A 176 -11.47 -4.46 13.39
C ASP A 176 -10.31 -3.49 13.63
N PHE A 177 -10.41 -2.68 14.69
CA PHE A 177 -9.39 -1.73 15.08
C PHE A 177 -8.23 -2.41 15.82
N ASN A 178 -7.03 -2.26 15.29
CA ASN A 178 -5.81 -2.64 15.96
C ASN A 178 -5.03 -1.38 16.38
N LYS A 179 -4.89 -1.22 17.71
CA LYS A 179 -4.11 -0.12 18.31
C LYS A 179 -2.65 -0.06 17.83
N LYS A 180 -2.08 -1.17 17.36
CA LYS A 180 -0.69 -1.26 16.90
C LYS A 180 -0.58 -2.24 15.74
N TRP A 181 -0.50 -1.74 14.51
CA TRP A 181 -0.19 -2.59 13.35
C TRP A 181 1.25 -3.13 13.45
N ARG A 182 1.41 -4.44 13.66
CA ARG A 182 2.71 -5.09 13.96
C ARG A 182 3.40 -5.60 12.70
N VAL A 183 3.63 -4.72 11.73
CA VAL A 183 4.37 -5.04 10.51
C VAL A 183 5.87 -4.70 10.64
N LYS A 184 6.73 -5.44 9.93
CA LYS A 184 8.17 -5.16 9.77
C LYS A 184 8.39 -4.18 8.62
N THR A 185 7.78 -4.48 7.48
CA THR A 185 7.84 -3.65 6.28
C THR A 185 6.43 -3.39 5.75
N ALA A 186 6.15 -2.20 5.25
CA ALA A 186 4.89 -1.87 4.60
C ALA A 186 4.99 -0.67 3.66
N ILE A 187 4.17 -0.71 2.62
CA ILE A 187 3.92 0.42 1.72
C ILE A 187 2.42 0.73 1.66
N GLY A 188 2.10 2.00 1.80
CA GLY A 188 0.77 2.55 1.56
C GLY A 188 0.58 2.86 0.08
N GLY A 189 -0.64 2.66 -0.41
CA GLY A 189 -0.97 2.82 -1.82
C GLY A 189 -2.36 3.38 -2.05
N GLY A 190 -2.84 3.20 -3.28
CA GLY A 190 -4.18 3.57 -3.72
C GLY A 190 -5.27 2.66 -3.12
N PRO A 191 -6.40 2.46 -3.81
CA PRO A 191 -7.47 1.61 -3.28
C PRO A 191 -6.97 0.18 -3.02
N CYS A 192 -7.46 -0.43 -1.93
CA CYS A 192 -7.23 -1.84 -1.68
C CYS A 192 -8.04 -2.66 -2.69
N LEU A 193 -7.39 -3.31 -3.66
CA LEU A 193 -8.10 -4.03 -4.71
C LEU A 193 -8.80 -5.29 -4.19
N SER A 194 -8.14 -6.04 -3.31
CA SER A 194 -8.65 -7.31 -2.79
C SER A 194 -8.15 -7.56 -1.38
N ARG A 195 -9.03 -8.14 -0.56
CA ARG A 195 -8.67 -8.71 0.73
C ARG A 195 -9.54 -9.91 1.05
N MET A 196 -8.94 -11.01 1.50
CA MET A 196 -9.65 -12.27 1.80
C MET A 196 -10.58 -12.70 0.66
N ALA A 197 -10.11 -12.60 -0.59
CA ALA A 197 -10.86 -12.90 -1.81
C ALA A 197 -12.14 -12.08 -2.05
N ARG A 198 -12.35 -10.96 -1.33
CA ARG A 198 -13.40 -9.98 -1.64
C ARG A 198 -12.78 -8.77 -2.34
N TYR A 199 -13.36 -8.39 -3.48
CA TYR A 199 -13.04 -7.16 -4.19
C TYR A 199 -13.54 -5.95 -3.40
N ILE A 200 -12.70 -4.93 -3.18
CA ILE A 200 -13.03 -3.74 -2.37
C ILE A 200 -12.77 -2.47 -3.19
N SER A 201 -13.66 -2.15 -4.14
CA SER A 201 -13.62 -0.83 -4.78
C SER A 201 -14.25 0.22 -3.85
N PRO A 202 -13.57 1.35 -3.56
CA PRO A 202 -14.16 2.47 -2.83
C PRO A 202 -15.10 3.32 -3.70
N ILE A 203 -15.22 3.02 -5.00
CA ILE A 203 -16.18 3.66 -5.89
C ILE A 203 -17.41 2.77 -5.91
N GLY A 204 -18.53 3.30 -5.40
CA GLY A 204 -19.83 2.63 -5.40
C GLY A 204 -20.15 2.03 -6.78
N LYS A 205 -20.58 0.77 -6.78
CA LYS A 205 -20.91 -0.02 -7.97
C LYS A 205 -21.75 0.77 -8.99
N LYS A 206 -21.37 0.65 -10.26
CA LYS A 206 -22.28 0.11 -11.28
C LYS A 206 -21.51 -0.84 -12.19
N GLU A 207 -22.00 -2.09 -12.19
CA GLU A 207 -21.98 -3.06 -13.30
C GLU A 207 -20.62 -3.52 -13.87
N CYS A 208 -20.20 -4.71 -13.44
CA CYS A 208 -19.61 -5.71 -14.35
C CYS A 208 -20.52 -6.93 -14.33
N LEU A 209 -21.48 -6.95 -15.25
CA LEU A 209 -21.79 -8.02 -16.20
C LEU A 209 -22.64 -7.40 -17.31
#